data_AF-A0A0A8KA04-F1
#
_entry.id   AF-A0A0A8KA04-F1
#
_cell.length_a   1.000
_cell.length_b   1.000
_cell.length_c   1.000
_cell.angle_alpha   90.00
_cell.angle_beta   90.00
_cell.angle_gamma   90.00
#
_symmetry.space_group_name_H-M   'P 1'
#
loop_
_entity.id
_entity.type
_entity.pdbx_description
1 polymer ?
#
loop_
_entity_poly.entity_id
_entity_poly.type
_entity_poly.pdbx_seq_one_letter_code
_entity_poly.pdbx_strand_id
1 'polypeptide(L)'
;QQLSTHNGKEFTWDYMILDEAHKIKSTTTKTAKSAYAIPSKNRVLLTGTPVQNNLREMWALFDFACQGTLLGTAKTFKAEYENSITRAREKDATPGEK
;
A
#
# COMPACT_ATOMS: atom_id res chain seq x y z
N GLN A 1 -23.36 11.43 4.57
CA GLN A 1 -22.69 10.94 5.79
C GLN A 1 -21.20 10.90 5.51
N GLN A 2 -20.40 11.64 6.27
CA GLN A 2 -18.93 11.59 6.18
C GLN A 2 -18.47 10.46 7.12
N LEU A 3 -17.70 9.49 6.61
CA LEU A 3 -17.28 8.31 7.38
C LEU A 3 -16.32 8.62 8.54
N SER A 4 -15.92 9.89 8.67
CA SER A 4 -15.09 10.45 9.73
C SER A 4 -15.89 11.13 10.84
N THR A 5 -17.23 11.14 10.78
CA THR A 5 -18.09 11.87 11.72
C THR A 5 -19.30 11.04 12.15
N HIS A 6 -19.59 11.03 13.45
CA HIS A 6 -20.77 10.39 14.04
C HIS A 6 -21.41 11.35 15.05
N ASN A 7 -22.72 11.63 14.91
CA ASN A 7 -23.46 12.60 15.75
C ASN A 7 -22.78 13.97 15.90
N GLY A 8 -22.20 14.49 14.81
CA GLY A 8 -21.53 15.80 14.80
C GLY A 8 -20.15 15.84 15.46
N LYS A 9 -19.59 14.68 15.86
CA LYS A 9 -18.24 14.55 16.42
C LYS A 9 -17.36 13.72 15.52
N GLU A 10 -16.05 13.94 15.58
CA GLU A 10 -15.08 13.07 14.92
C GLU A 10 -15.27 11.61 15.38
N PHE A 11 -15.20 10.69 14.43
CA PHE A 11 -15.39 9.27 14.65
C PHE A 11 -14.26 8.50 14.00
N THR A 12 -13.63 7.61 14.77
CA THR A 12 -12.54 6.75 14.30
C THR A 12 -12.99 5.30 14.37
N TRP A 13 -12.85 4.58 13.26
CA TRP A 13 -13.16 3.16 13.19
C TRP A 13 -12.10 2.32 13.89
N ASP A 14 -12.49 1.26 14.60
CA ASP A 14 -11.51 0.33 15.15
C ASP A 14 -10.86 -0.52 14.05
N TYR A 15 -11.64 -0.90 13.02
CA TYR A 15 -11.20 -1.71 11.89
C TYR A 15 -11.73 -1.17 10.57
N MET A 16 -10.88 -1.20 9.55
CA MET A 16 -11.25 -1.10 8.15
C MET A 16 -10.78 -2.36 7.44
N ILE A 17 -11.70 -3.03 6.74
CA ILE A 17 -11.40 -4.23 5.97
C ILE A 17 -11.68 -3.94 4.51
N LEU A 18 -10.65 -4.02 3.68
CA LEU A 18 -10.78 -3.87 2.23
C LEU A 18 -10.72 -5.23 1.56
N ASP A 19 -11.83 -5.61 0.94
CA ASP A 19 -11.86 -6.74 0.02
C ASP A 19 -11.35 -6.33 -1.35
N GLU A 20 -10.76 -7.28 -2.08
CA GLU A 20 -10.08 -7.08 -3.36
C GLU A 20 -9.09 -5.90 -3.31
N ALA A 21 -8.25 -5.89 -2.28
CA ALA A 21 -7.33 -4.80 -1.97
C ALA A 21 -6.37 -4.47 -3.12
N HIS A 22 -6.10 -5.40 -4.04
CA HIS A 22 -5.35 -5.16 -5.27
C HIS A 22 -5.94 -4.05 -6.17
N LYS A 23 -7.18 -3.61 -5.93
CA LYS A 23 -7.75 -2.40 -6.54
C LYS A 23 -7.04 -1.11 -6.09
N ILE A 24 -6.36 -1.13 -4.94
CA ILE A 24 -5.43 -0.08 -4.49
C ILE A 24 -4.07 -0.31 -5.13
N LYS A 25 -3.90 0.15 -6.37
CA LYS A 25 -2.64 0.03 -7.13
C LYS A 25 -1.64 1.15 -6.85
N SER A 26 -2.13 2.28 -6.36
CA SER A 26 -1.34 3.48 -6.08
C SER A 26 -2.08 4.37 -5.09
N THR A 27 -1.31 5.03 -4.23
CA THR A 27 -1.76 6.04 -3.27
C THR A 27 -2.37 7.28 -3.95
N THR A 28 -2.14 7.45 -5.25
CA THR A 28 -2.64 8.62 -6.01
C THR A 28 -4.06 8.46 -6.55
N THR A 29 -4.58 7.23 -6.61
CA THR A 29 -5.92 6.96 -7.17
C THR A 29 -7.01 7.58 -6.30
N LYS A 30 -8.13 8.00 -6.91
CA LYS A 30 -9.26 8.57 -6.16
C LYS A 30 -9.77 7.61 -5.08
N THR A 31 -9.89 6.32 -5.42
CA THR A 31 -10.29 5.26 -4.48
C THR A 31 -9.33 5.15 -3.31
N ALA A 32 -8.02 5.08 -3.56
CA ALA A 32 -7.03 4.99 -2.49
C ALA A 32 -7.05 6.22 -1.57
N LYS A 33 -7.13 7.43 -2.14
CA LYS A 33 -7.24 8.68 -1.38
C LYS A 33 -8.50 8.72 -0.52
N SER A 34 -9.64 8.33 -1.07
CA SER A 34 -10.90 8.26 -0.33
C SER A 34 -10.86 7.23 0.79
N ALA A 35 -10.27 6.06 0.55
CA ALA A 35 -10.11 5.04 1.58
C ALA A 35 -9.14 5.50 2.69
N TYR A 36 -8.05 6.18 2.31
CA TYR A 36 -7.07 6.74 3.26
C TYR A 36 -7.67 7.78 4.20
N ALA A 37 -8.62 8.58 3.70
CA ALA A 37 -9.28 9.64 4.44
C ALA A 37 -10.25 9.12 5.52
N ILE A 38 -10.56 7.81 5.53
CA ILE A 38 -11.41 7.21 6.55
C ILE A 38 -10.53 6.87 7.77
N PRO A 39 -10.74 7.53 8.93
CA PRO A 39 -9.95 7.30 10.13
C PRO A 39 -10.18 5.89 10.67
N SER A 40 -9.11 5.12 10.84
CA SER A 40 -9.17 3.74 11.32
C SER A 40 -7.93 3.38 12.14
N LYS A 41 -8.11 2.65 13.24
CA LYS A 41 -6.99 2.17 14.08
C LYS A 41 -6.27 1.00 13.41
N ASN A 42 -7.02 0.04 12.89
CA ASN A 42 -6.51 -1.16 12.23
C ASN A 42 -7.01 -1.25 10.79
N ARG A 43 -6.14 -1.67 9.87
CA ARG A 43 -6.46 -1.85 8.44
C ARG A 43 -6.09 -3.26 8.02
N VAL A 44 -7.07 -4.01 7.52
CA VAL A 44 -6.92 -5.38 7.01
C VAL A 44 -7.22 -5.39 5.53
N LEU A 45 -6.32 -5.94 4.74
CA LEU A 45 -6.42 -5.98 3.28
C LEU A 45 -6.53 -7.44 2.85
N LEU A 46 -7.61 -7.77 2.16
CA LEU A 46 -7.86 -9.09 1.61
C LEU A 46 -7.69 -9.03 0.09
N THR A 47 -6.96 -9.99 -0.48
CA THR A 47 -6.83 -10.09 -1.94
C THR A 47 -6.67 -11.54 -2.36
N GLY A 48 -7.39 -11.96 -3.40
CA GLY A 48 -7.23 -13.27 -4.01
C GLY A 48 -6.05 -13.35 -4.99
N THR A 49 -5.45 -12.22 -5.36
CA THR A 49 -4.34 -12.16 -6.32
C THR A 49 -3.00 -12.01 -5.61
N PRO A 50 -1.96 -12.76 -6.03
CA PRO A 50 -0.63 -12.62 -5.45
C PRO A 50 -0.07 -11.23 -5.79
N VAL A 51 0.39 -10.53 -4.75
CA VAL A 51 0.92 -9.16 -4.82
C VAL A 51 2.30 -9.09 -5.52
N GLN A 52 2.87 -10.23 -5.95
CA GLN A 52 4.29 -10.41 -6.25
C GLN A 52 4.79 -9.77 -7.56
N ASN A 53 3.90 -9.45 -8.51
CA ASN A 53 4.33 -9.09 -9.86
C ASN A 53 4.73 -7.62 -10.02
N ASN A 54 4.27 -6.73 -9.13
CA ASN A 54 4.58 -5.30 -9.21
C ASN A 54 4.94 -4.76 -7.81
N LEU A 55 6.22 -4.53 -7.58
CA LEU A 55 6.75 -4.06 -6.30
C LEU A 55 6.18 -2.71 -5.87
N ARG A 56 5.79 -1.85 -6.83
CA ARG A 56 5.13 -0.58 -6.52
C ARG A 56 3.71 -0.79 -6.00
N GLU A 57 2.96 -1.72 -6.59
CA GLU A 57 1.62 -2.09 -6.11
C GLU A 57 1.73 -2.73 -4.72
N MET A 58 2.71 -3.61 -4.52
CA MET A 58 3.03 -4.17 -3.20
C MET A 58 3.28 -3.08 -2.16
N TRP A 59 4.18 -2.13 -2.48
CA TRP A 59 4.47 -1.01 -1.60
C TRP A 59 3.20 -0.21 -1.27
N ALA A 60 2.33 0.06 -2.26
CA ALA A 60 1.10 0.81 -2.03
C ALA A 60 0.13 0.09 -1.06
N LEU A 61 0.04 -1.24 -1.10
CA LEU A 61 -0.77 -2.01 -0.16
C LEU A 61 -0.19 -1.96 1.26
N PHE A 62 1.12 -2.12 1.42
CA PHE A 62 1.78 -2.01 2.72
C PHE A 62 1.74 -0.60 3.28
N ASP A 63 1.92 0.42 2.44
CA ASP A 63 1.76 1.82 2.81
C ASP A 63 0.35 2.04 3.37
N PHE A 64 -0.69 1.54 2.67
CA PHE A 64 -2.08 1.63 3.11
C PHE A 64 -2.34 0.93 4.44
N ALA A 65 -1.87 -0.32 4.58
CA ALA A 65 -2.10 -1.16 5.75
C ALA A 65 -1.36 -0.64 6.99
N CYS A 66 -0.09 -0.30 6.83
CA CYS A 66 0.82 0.12 7.90
C CYS A 66 0.90 1.64 8.05
N GLN A 67 0.09 2.38 7.30
CA GLN A 67 -0.02 3.85 7.37
C GLN A 67 1.35 4.55 7.20
N GLY A 68 2.17 4.04 6.26
CA GLY A 68 3.48 4.60 5.91
C GLY A 68 4.63 4.34 6.89
N THR A 69 4.41 3.56 7.95
CA THR A 69 5.44 3.33 8.99
C THR A 69 6.43 2.20 8.68
N LEU A 70 6.10 1.32 7.72
CA LEU A 70 6.86 0.08 7.50
C LEU A 70 7.98 0.20 6.45
N LEU A 71 7.69 0.74 5.27
CA LEU A 71 8.60 0.70 4.10
C LEU A 71 9.14 2.08 3.71
N GLY A 72 8.84 3.11 4.50
CA GLY A 72 9.15 4.50 4.19
C GLY A 72 8.44 5.02 2.94
N THR A 73 8.95 6.13 2.40
CA THR A 73 8.34 6.77 1.22
C THR A 73 8.51 5.92 -0.04
N ALA A 74 7.63 6.10 -1.03
CA ALA A 74 7.77 5.43 -2.34
C ALA A 74 9.14 5.64 -2.98
N LYS A 75 9.73 6.83 -2.79
CA LYS A 75 11.05 7.17 -3.33
C LYS A 75 12.16 6.37 -2.63
N THR A 76 12.10 6.28 -1.30
CA THR A 76 13.04 5.51 -0.49
C THR A 76 12.93 4.03 -0.82
N PHE A 77 11.71 3.49 -0.80
CA PHE A 77 11.46 2.09 -1.14
C PHE A 77 11.99 1.75 -2.54
N LYS A 78 11.77 2.65 -3.51
CA LYS A 78 12.27 2.45 -4.87
C LYS A 78 13.79 2.35 -4.91
N ALA A 79 14.47 3.26 -4.22
CA ALA A 79 15.93 3.33 -4.21
C ALA A 79 16.56 2.14 -3.48
N GLU A 80 16.00 1.74 -2.34
CA GLU A 80 16.58 0.71 -1.47
C GLU A 80 16.21 -0.72 -1.87
N TYR A 81 15.01 -0.94 -2.43
CA TYR A 81 14.48 -2.28 -2.71
C TYR A 81 14.12 -2.48 -4.18
N GLU A 82 13.23 -1.66 -4.73
CA GLU A 82 12.63 -1.89 -6.07
C GLU A 82 13.70 -1.98 -7.17
N ASN A 83 14.65 -1.04 -7.19
CA ASN A 83 15.69 -0.98 -8.21
C ASN A 83 16.58 -2.23 -8.17
N SER A 84 17.06 -2.62 -6.98
CA SER A 84 17.93 -3.79 -6.80
C SER A 84 17.22 -5.09 -7.19
N ILE A 85 15.98 -5.28 -6.74
CA ILE A 85 15.18 -6.47 -7.06
C ILE A 85 14.87 -6.52 -8.56
N THR A 86 14.58 -5.38 -9.19
CA THR A 86 14.32 -5.32 -10.63
C THR A 86 15.58 -5.63 -11.41
N ARG A 87 16.73 -5.05 -11.02
CA ARG A 87 18.02 -5.31 -11.66
C ARG A 87 18.40 -6.79 -11.58
N ALA A 88 18.19 -7.43 -10.42
CA ALA A 88 18.45 -8.85 -10.22
C ALA A 88 17.68 -9.77 -11.19
N ARG A 89 16.50 -9.33 -11.66
CA ARG A 89 15.63 -10.09 -12.57
C ARG A 89 16.03 -9.95 -14.04
N GLU A 90 16.91 -9.01 -14.38
CA GLU A 90 17.35 -8.81 -15.76
C GLU A 90 18.26 -9.94 -16.24
N LYS A 91 18.19 -10.27 -17.53
CA LYS A 91 18.93 -11.41 -18.11
C LYS A 91 20.45 -11.22 -18.05
N ASP A 92 20.89 -9.97 -18.12
CA ASP A 92 22.28 -9.54 -18.07
C ASP A 92 22.73 -9.10 -16.66
N ALA A 93 21.95 -9.44 -15.62
CA ALA A 93 22.36 -9.23 -14.24
C ALA A 93 23.65 -9.99 -13.93
N THR A 94 24.61 -9.29 -13.33
CA THR A 94 25.87 -9.90 -12.89
C THR A 94 25.62 -10.85 -11.72
N PRO A 95 26.54 -11.80 -11.44
CA PRO A 95 26.38 -12.72 -10.31
C PRO A 95 26.23 -12.03 -8.94
N GLY A 96 26.79 -10.82 -8.76
CA GLY A 96 26.65 -10.05 -7.53
C GLY A 96 25.35 -9.24 -7.44
N GLU A 97 24.61 -9.11 -8.55
CA GLU A 97 23.30 -8.45 -8.60
C GLU A 97 22.13 -9.46 -8.48
N LYS A 98 22.38 -10.77 -8.64
CA LYS A 98 21.37 -11.83 -8.57
C LYS A 98 21.06 -12.30 -7.15
#